data_AF-A0A845QMZ9-F1
#
_entry.id   AF-A0A845QMZ9-F1
#
_cell.length_a   1.000
_cell.length_b   1.000
_cell.length_c   1.000
_cell.angle_alpha   90.00
_cell.angle_beta   90.00
_cell.angle_gamma   90.00
#
_symmetry.space_group_name_H-M   'P 1'
#
loop_
_entity.id
_entity.type
_entity.pdbx_description
1 polymer ?
#
loop_
_entity_poly.entity_id
_entity_poly.type
_entity_poly.pdbx_seq_one_letter_code
_entity_poly.pdbx_strand_id
1 'polypeptide(L)'
;MEDVVPMTRSERYMLRNWVRSGHEIESNPWEYLDSDGWQLNYLQAYRLEYGYSAGPWDSWKGPDTQPLWCEERKCYVKHDELLEL
;
A
#
# COMPACT_ATOMS: atom_id res chain seq x y z
N MET A 1 14.00 -15.82 -3.34
CA MET A 1 14.63 -14.50 -3.48
C MET A 1 13.48 -13.54 -3.30
N GLU A 2 13.48 -12.66 -2.29
CA GLU A 2 12.44 -11.64 -2.21
C GLU A 2 12.57 -10.74 -3.45
N ASP A 3 11.50 -10.62 -4.22
CA ASP A 3 11.45 -9.68 -5.33
C ASP A 3 11.43 -8.26 -4.78
N VAL A 4 12.61 -7.67 -4.65
CA VAL A 4 12.75 -6.30 -4.16
C VAL A 4 12.34 -5.34 -5.28
N VAL A 5 11.18 -4.72 -5.13
CA VAL A 5 10.71 -3.67 -6.06
C VAL A 5 11.53 -2.40 -5.84
N PRO A 6 12.38 -1.98 -6.79
CA PRO A 6 13.23 -0.81 -6.61
C PRO A 6 12.37 0.46 -6.48
N MET A 7 12.84 1.42 -5.69
CA MET A 7 12.16 2.70 -5.58
C MET A 7 12.37 3.57 -6.82
N THR A 8 11.35 4.31 -7.22
CA THR A 8 11.47 5.38 -8.23
C THR A 8 12.17 6.61 -7.66
N ARG A 9 12.58 7.54 -8.54
CA ARG A 9 13.17 8.82 -8.08
C ARG A 9 12.18 9.64 -7.25
N SER A 10 10.91 9.67 -7.65
CA SER A 10 9.86 10.40 -6.94
C SER A 10 9.58 9.81 -5.57
N GLU A 11 9.50 8.47 -5.47
CA GLU A 11 9.33 7.76 -4.19
C GLU A 11 10.46 8.10 -3.22
N ARG A 12 11.72 8.02 -3.68
CA ARG A 12 12.88 8.40 -2.84
C ARG A 12 12.82 9.85 -2.38
N TYR A 13 12.42 10.76 -3.27
CA TYR A 13 12.31 12.18 -2.95
C TYR A 13 11.24 12.44 -1.90
N MET A 14 10.06 11.85 -2.06
CA MET A 14 8.93 12.01 -1.15
C MET A 14 9.18 11.35 0.21
N LEU A 15 9.71 10.13 0.24
CA LEU A 15 10.12 9.47 1.48
C LEU A 15 11.16 10.30 2.24
N ARG A 16 12.15 10.86 1.54
CA ARG A 16 13.15 11.73 2.17
C ARG A 16 12.51 13.00 2.74
N ASN A 17 11.58 13.62 2.03
CA ASN A 17 10.88 14.80 2.53
C ASN A 17 10.01 14.47 3.75
N TRP A 18 9.30 13.34 3.73
CA TRP A 18 8.50 12.85 4.85
C TRP A 18 9.32 12.72 6.13
N VAL A 19 10.44 12.00 6.06
CA VAL A 19 11.36 11.79 7.19
C VAL A 19 12.00 13.11 7.63
N ARG A 20 12.40 13.97 6.69
CA ARG A 20 12.98 15.29 7.02
C ARG A 20 12.01 16.22 7.73
N SER A 21 10.70 16.04 7.54
CA SER A 21 9.67 16.78 8.25
C SER A 21 9.38 16.25 9.66
N GLY A 22 10.09 15.19 10.09
CA GLY A 22 10.01 14.65 11.45
C GLY A 22 9.04 13.48 11.63
N HIS A 23 8.55 12.89 10.54
CA HIS A 23 7.61 11.78 10.61
C HIS A 23 8.31 10.41 10.58
N GLU A 24 7.69 9.41 11.20
CA GLU A 24 8.18 8.04 11.24
C GLU A 24 7.98 7.32 9.91
N ILE A 25 8.94 6.49 9.51
CA ILE A 25 8.87 5.70 8.27
C ILE A 25 7.69 4.73 8.31
N GLU A 26 7.44 4.11 9.47
CA GLU A 26 6.36 3.12 9.68
C GLU A 26 4.96 3.74 9.78
N SER A 27 4.85 5.06 9.63
CA SER A 27 3.58 5.77 9.61
C SER A 27 3.26 6.32 8.22
N ASN A 28 2.00 6.62 7.97
CA ASN A 28 1.56 7.27 6.74
C ASN A 28 0.44 8.28 7.02
N PRO A 29 0.33 9.36 6.22
CA PRO A 29 -0.67 10.41 6.42
C PRO A 29 -2.10 10.03 6.00
N TRP A 30 -2.30 8.86 5.38
CA TRP A 30 -3.58 8.44 4.82
C TRP A 30 -4.35 7.44 5.68
N GLU A 31 -3.77 7.06 6.83
CA GLU A 31 -4.32 6.03 7.71
C GLU A 31 -4.50 4.68 6.98
N TYR A 32 -3.70 4.44 5.92
CA TYR A 32 -3.79 3.20 5.16
C TYR A 32 -3.24 2.04 5.96
N LEU A 33 -4.00 0.94 5.93
CA LEU A 33 -3.74 -0.29 6.65
C LEU A 33 -3.50 -1.44 5.67
N ASP A 34 -2.86 -2.50 6.15
CA ASP A 34 -2.87 -3.80 5.48
C ASP A 34 -4.16 -4.58 5.78
N SER A 35 -4.28 -5.78 5.22
CA SER A 35 -5.46 -6.65 5.42
C SER A 35 -5.64 -7.11 6.86
N ASP A 36 -4.57 -7.12 7.66
CA ASP A 36 -4.59 -7.52 9.07
C ASP A 36 -4.88 -6.33 10.00
N GLY A 37 -5.03 -5.12 9.43
CA GLY A 37 -5.33 -3.89 10.16
C GLY A 37 -4.09 -3.17 10.71
N TRP A 38 -2.88 -3.56 10.31
CA TRP A 38 -1.66 -2.86 10.69
C TRP A 38 -1.40 -1.68 9.78
N GLN A 39 -0.85 -0.60 10.34
CA GLN A 39 -0.54 0.60 9.58
C GLN A 39 0.53 0.30 8.52
N LEU A 40 0.28 0.71 7.28
CA LEU A 40 1.28 0.67 6.22
C LEU A 40 2.36 1.72 6.46
N ASN A 41 3.60 1.39 6.10
CA ASN A 41 4.66 2.39 6.10
C ASN A 41 4.43 3.43 4.99
N TYR A 42 5.14 4.56 5.08
CA TYR A 42 4.97 5.68 4.16
C TYR A 42 5.11 5.27 2.68
N LEU A 43 6.10 4.42 2.36
CA LEU A 43 6.36 4.03 0.96
C LEU A 43 5.24 3.14 0.41
N GLN A 44 4.76 2.19 1.21
CA GLN A 44 3.62 1.33 0.84
C GLN A 44 2.37 2.18 0.61
N ALA A 45 2.03 3.05 1.55
CA ALA A 45 0.85 3.90 1.44
C ALA A 45 0.95 4.93 0.30
N TYR A 46 2.14 5.53 0.10
CA TYR A 46 2.40 6.44 -1.02
C TYR A 46 2.19 5.76 -2.38
N ARG A 47 2.58 4.48 -2.47
CA ARG A 47 2.39 3.69 -3.69
C ARG A 47 0.92 3.37 -3.96
N LEU A 48 0.10 3.20 -2.92
CA LEU A 48 -1.35 3.06 -3.09
C LEU A 48 -2.00 4.38 -3.49
N GLU A 49 -1.57 5.49 -2.87
CA GLU A 49 -2.17 6.81 -3.08
C GLU A 49 -1.86 7.39 -4.46
N TYR A 50 -0.58 7.38 -4.86
CA TYR A 50 -0.10 8.05 -6.07
C TYR A 50 0.53 7.11 -7.09
N GLY A 51 0.79 5.88 -6.68
CA GLY A 51 1.42 4.87 -7.51
C GLY A 51 0.38 3.97 -8.19
N TYR A 52 0.50 2.68 -7.95
CA TYR A 52 -0.33 1.68 -8.60
C TYR A 52 -1.45 1.26 -7.65
N SER A 53 -2.70 1.29 -8.13
CA SER A 53 -3.84 0.65 -7.45
C SER A 53 -3.65 -0.87 -7.29
N ALA A 54 -2.67 -1.44 -8.01
CA ALA A 54 -2.19 -2.79 -7.85
C ALA A 54 -0.67 -2.79 -8.15
N GLY A 55 0.18 -3.16 -7.19
CA GLY A 55 1.63 -3.09 -7.36
C GLY A 55 2.21 -4.25 -8.19
N PRO A 56 3.53 -4.27 -8.47
CA PRO A 56 4.20 -5.36 -9.17
C PRO A 56 4.00 -6.75 -8.53
N TRP A 57 3.62 -6.81 -7.25
CA TRP A 57 3.26 -8.01 -6.50
C TRP A 57 1.86 -8.57 -6.85
N ASP A 58 0.94 -7.74 -7.37
CA ASP A 58 -0.41 -8.15 -7.76
C ASP A 58 -0.44 -8.80 -9.15
N SER A 59 0.51 -8.45 -10.01
CA SER A 59 0.66 -9.02 -11.36
C SER A 59 0.87 -10.55 -11.40
N TRP A 60 1.14 -11.18 -10.25
CA TRP A 60 1.40 -12.62 -10.15
C TRP A 60 0.16 -13.46 -9.85
N LYS A 61 -0.99 -12.82 -9.58
CA LYS A 61 -2.17 -13.51 -9.04
C LYS A 61 -3.35 -13.60 -10.03
N GLY A 62 -3.40 -12.75 -11.07
CA GLY A 62 -4.44 -12.77 -12.10
C GLY A 62 -5.75 -12.06 -11.67
N PRO A 63 -6.64 -11.70 -12.62
CA PRO A 63 -7.78 -10.82 -12.38
C PRO A 63 -8.78 -11.33 -11.34
N ASP A 64 -8.94 -12.65 -11.21
CA ASP A 64 -9.91 -13.27 -10.29
C ASP A 64 -9.49 -13.23 -8.81
N THR A 65 -8.28 -12.74 -8.53
CA THR A 65 -7.72 -12.66 -7.17
C THR A 65 -7.27 -11.24 -6.80
N GLN A 66 -7.60 -10.26 -7.64
CA GLN A 66 -7.30 -8.87 -7.35
C GLN A 66 -8.12 -8.41 -6.14
N PRO A 67 -7.48 -7.99 -5.05
CA PRO A 67 -8.20 -7.51 -3.89
C PRO A 67 -8.86 -6.17 -4.20
N LEU A 68 -9.98 -5.89 -3.53
CA LEU A 68 -10.77 -4.68 -3.68
C LEU A 68 -10.45 -3.70 -2.55
N TRP A 69 -10.38 -2.40 -2.89
CA TRP A 69 -10.18 -1.36 -1.88
C TRP A 69 -11.45 -1.18 -1.03
N CYS A 70 -11.30 -1.27 0.29
CA CYS A 70 -12.36 -1.01 1.25
C CYS A 70 -12.13 0.35 1.92
N GLU A 71 -12.99 1.33 1.61
CA GLU A 71 -12.89 2.68 2.19
C GLU A 71 -13.06 2.72 3.70
N GLU A 72 -13.91 1.85 4.25
CA GLU A 72 -14.17 1.79 5.70
C GLU A 72 -12.96 1.28 6.48
N ARG A 73 -12.24 0.31 5.92
CA ARG A 73 -11.06 -0.31 6.54
C ARG A 73 -9.74 0.29 6.10
N LYS A 74 -9.76 1.16 5.08
CA LYS A 74 -8.56 1.79 4.49
C LYS A 74 -7.50 0.77 4.04
N CYS A 75 -7.95 -0.38 3.53
CA CYS A 75 -7.08 -1.46 3.06
C CYS A 75 -7.69 -2.23 1.88
N TYR A 76 -6.86 -3.04 1.23
CA TYR A 76 -7.29 -3.98 0.19
C TYR A 76 -7.76 -5.30 0.82
N VAL A 77 -8.97 -5.73 0.51
CA VAL A 77 -9.60 -6.96 1.01
C VAL A 77 -9.90 -7.93 -0.13
N LYS A 78 -9.89 -9.24 0.15
CA LYS A 78 -10.24 -10.23 -0.87
C LYS A 78 -11.73 -10.16 -1.20
N HIS A 79 -12.07 -10.53 -2.43
CA HIS A 79 -13.46 -10.53 -2.90
C HIS A 79 -14.38 -11.39 -2.01
N ASP A 80 -13.89 -12.53 -1.52
CA ASP A 80 -14.67 -13.44 -0.68
C ASP A 80 -14.97 -12.83 0.71
N GLU A 81 -14.08 -11.99 1.24
CA GLU A 81 -14.22 -11.33 2.54
C GLU A 81 -15.22 -10.17 2.52
N LEU A 82 -15.57 -9.65 1.34
CA LEU A 82 -16.58 -8.62 1.16
C LEU A 82 -18.02 -9.17 1.13
N LEU A 83 -18.19 -10.46 0.81
CA LEU A 83 -19.51 -11.10 0.74
C LEU A 83 -20.05 -11.51 2.12
N GLU A 84 -19.24 -11.43 3.17
CA GLU A 84 -19.60 -11.73 4.56
C GLU A 84 -19.95 -10.48 5.39
N LEU A 85 -20.04 -9.30 4.74
CA LEU A 85 -20.55 -8.04 5.30
C LEU A 85 -22.03 -7.85 4.96
#